data_AF-A0A8T6WKU6-F1
#
_entry.id   AF-A0A8T6WKU6-F1
#
_cell.length_a   1.000
_cell.length_b   1.000
_cell.length_c   1.000
_cell.angle_alpha   90.00
_cell.angle_beta   90.00
_cell.angle_gamma   90.00
#
_symmetry.space_group_name_H-M   'P 1'
#
loop_
_entity.id
_entity.type
_entity.pdbx_description
1 polymer ?
#
loop_
_entity_poly.entity_id
_entity_poly.type
_entity_poly.pdbx_seq_one_letter_code
_entity_poly.pdbx_strand_id
1 'polypeptide(L)'
;MSVVSRSHNLITYNRFPKYKEGDVWKYLRSGKLFEYWSHALCLIPIETYPFYARKMEHARNTTKGYYQRFGVKMKDTVKKVYEYIKKNGVTSSSDFKGKSLGWGGSLESRSMQYLHYTGQIMIAFRKNFKKFYDLTERVLPPSVDSNPMEDS
;
A
#
# COMPACT_ATOMS: atom_id res chain seq x y z
N MET A 1 -21.26 9.02 -20.06
CA MET A 1 -20.13 8.14 -20.45
C MET A 1 -20.24 6.85 -19.66
N SER A 2 -20.51 5.74 -20.34
CA SER A 2 -20.61 4.41 -19.71
C SER A 2 -19.21 3.86 -19.51
N VAL A 3 -18.81 3.63 -18.26
CA VAL A 3 -17.63 2.82 -17.94
C VAL A 3 -18.13 1.38 -17.88
N VAL A 4 -17.72 0.53 -18.82
CA VAL A 4 -18.14 -0.88 -18.94
C VAL A 4 -17.43 -1.76 -17.90
N SER A 5 -17.37 -1.32 -16.65
CA SER A 5 -16.54 -1.88 -15.58
C SER A 5 -15.04 -1.67 -15.78
N ARG A 6 -14.29 -1.71 -14.68
CA ARG A 6 -12.84 -1.40 -14.65
C ARG A 6 -12.02 -2.65 -14.98
N SER A 7 -10.82 -2.49 -15.55
CA SER A 7 -9.99 -3.60 -16.05
C SER A 7 -9.72 -4.72 -15.04
N HIS A 8 -9.60 -4.39 -13.74
CA HIS A 8 -9.43 -5.41 -12.70
C HIS A 8 -10.67 -6.31 -12.54
N ASN A 9 -11.88 -5.78 -12.71
CA ASN A 9 -13.10 -6.58 -12.66
C ASN A 9 -13.21 -7.51 -13.87
N LEU A 10 -12.84 -7.02 -15.05
CA LEU A 10 -12.92 -7.78 -16.30
C LEU A 10 -12.02 -9.03 -16.29
N ILE A 11 -10.80 -8.90 -15.73
CA ILE A 11 -9.85 -10.02 -15.65
C ILE A 11 -10.25 -11.01 -14.55
N THR A 12 -10.66 -10.51 -13.37
CA THR A 12 -11.06 -11.41 -12.27
C THR A 12 -12.33 -12.17 -12.60
N TYR A 13 -13.31 -11.54 -13.26
CA TYR A 13 -14.55 -12.19 -13.70
C TYR A 13 -14.28 -13.35 -14.66
N ASN A 14 -13.39 -13.17 -15.65
CA ASN A 14 -13.05 -14.23 -16.60
C ASN A 14 -12.37 -15.46 -15.97
N ARG A 15 -11.72 -15.30 -14.81
CA ARG A 15 -11.05 -16.42 -14.09
C ARG A 15 -11.89 -17.01 -12.96
N PHE A 16 -12.84 -16.25 -12.43
CA PHE A 16 -13.69 -16.65 -11.31
C PHE A 16 -15.15 -16.34 -11.62
N PRO A 17 -15.92 -17.33 -12.12
CA PRO A 17 -17.32 -17.13 -12.54
C PRO A 17 -18.26 -16.62 -11.44
N LYS A 18 -17.87 -16.78 -10.17
CA LYS A 18 -18.63 -16.30 -8.99
C LYS A 18 -18.21 -14.90 -8.51
N TYR A 19 -17.24 -14.26 -9.15
CA TYR A 19 -16.76 -12.94 -8.79
C TYR A 19 -17.84 -11.88 -9.05
N LYS A 20 -18.19 -11.08 -8.03
CA LYS A 20 -19.04 -9.90 -8.21
C LYS A 20 -18.16 -8.65 -8.20
N GLU A 21 -18.55 -7.67 -9.03
CA GLU A 21 -17.87 -6.39 -9.07
C GLU A 21 -17.79 -5.76 -7.66
N GLY A 22 -16.56 -5.42 -7.26
CA GLY A 22 -16.27 -4.82 -5.96
C GLY A 22 -15.93 -5.80 -4.84
N ASP A 23 -16.04 -7.12 -5.03
CA ASP A 23 -15.64 -8.12 -4.03
C ASP A 23 -14.14 -8.03 -3.68
N VAL A 24 -13.30 -7.64 -4.63
CA VAL A 24 -11.87 -7.36 -4.37
C VAL A 24 -11.65 -6.37 -3.23
N TRP A 25 -12.51 -5.35 -3.11
CA TRP A 25 -12.38 -4.33 -2.07
C TRP A 25 -12.84 -4.86 -0.71
N LYS A 26 -13.77 -5.82 -0.70
CA LYS A 26 -14.16 -6.53 0.52
C LYS A 26 -13.03 -7.43 1.00
N TYR A 27 -12.38 -8.15 0.08
CA TYR A 27 -11.24 -9.01 0.41
C TYR A 27 -10.00 -8.22 0.84
N LEU A 28 -9.76 -7.04 0.25
CA LEU A 28 -8.74 -6.10 0.72
C LEU A 28 -9.05 -5.66 2.15
N ARG A 29 -10.28 -5.19 2.42
CA ARG A 29 -10.70 -4.73 3.75
C ARG A 29 -10.66 -5.85 4.80
N SER A 30 -10.92 -7.09 4.40
CA SER A 30 -10.89 -8.25 5.31
C SER A 30 -9.48 -8.80 5.53
N GLY A 31 -8.43 -8.21 4.95
CA GLY A 31 -7.06 -8.69 5.06
C GLY A 31 -6.75 -9.97 4.27
N LYS A 32 -7.62 -10.39 3.35
CA LYS A 32 -7.36 -11.54 2.46
C LYS A 32 -6.52 -11.17 1.24
N LEU A 33 -6.56 -9.89 0.87
CA LEU A 33 -5.69 -9.31 -0.14
C LEU A 33 -4.93 -8.15 0.47
N PHE A 34 -3.73 -7.88 -0.03
CA PHE A 34 -3.04 -6.62 0.18
C PHE A 34 -2.69 -5.97 -1.16
N GLU A 35 -2.45 -4.67 -1.13
CA GLU A 35 -2.06 -3.93 -2.33
C GLU A 35 -0.59 -3.54 -2.24
N TYR A 36 0.23 -3.91 -3.24
CA TYR A 36 1.67 -3.62 -3.25
C TYR A 36 2.26 -3.53 -4.66
N TRP A 37 3.52 -3.08 -4.74
CA TRP A 37 4.31 -2.94 -5.97
C TRP A 37 4.99 -4.27 -6.35
N SER A 38 4.33 -5.04 -7.21
CA SER A 38 4.94 -6.20 -7.92
C SER A 38 5.49 -5.73 -9.28
N HIS A 39 4.92 -6.17 -10.41
CA HIS A 39 5.17 -5.58 -11.75
C HIS A 39 4.48 -4.21 -11.93
N ALA A 40 3.37 -4.01 -11.21
CA ALA A 40 2.65 -2.75 -11.08
C ALA A 40 2.01 -2.72 -9.69
N LEU A 41 1.23 -1.67 -9.39
CA LEU A 41 0.40 -1.62 -8.19
C LEU A 41 -0.78 -2.60 -8.36
N CYS A 42 -0.70 -3.76 -7.70
CA CYS A 42 -1.70 -4.83 -7.81
C CYS A 42 -2.24 -5.28 -6.46
N LEU A 43 -3.40 -5.95 -6.49
CA LEU A 43 -3.96 -6.68 -5.37
C LEU A 43 -3.40 -8.10 -5.39
N ILE A 44 -2.91 -8.56 -4.24
CA ILE A 44 -2.12 -9.78 -4.08
C ILE A 44 -2.69 -10.58 -2.90
N PRO A 45 -2.80 -11.93 -2.99
CA PRO A 45 -3.17 -12.78 -1.85
C PRO A 45 -2.27 -12.55 -0.64
N ILE A 46 -2.85 -12.39 0.54
CA ILE A 46 -2.12 -12.05 1.76
C ILE A 46 -1.08 -13.11 2.15
N GLU A 47 -1.32 -14.36 1.79
CA GLU A 47 -0.44 -15.51 2.05
C GLU A 47 0.91 -15.35 1.35
N THR A 48 0.98 -14.52 0.31
CA THR A 48 2.23 -14.25 -0.42
C THR A 48 3.03 -13.08 0.18
N TYR A 49 2.53 -12.42 1.23
CA TYR A 49 3.20 -11.30 1.87
C TYR A 49 4.67 -11.56 2.24
N PRO A 50 5.08 -12.73 2.78
CA PRO A 50 6.49 -13.01 3.12
C PRO A 50 7.46 -12.84 1.94
N PHE A 51 7.04 -13.19 0.72
CA PHE A 51 7.86 -13.02 -0.49
C PHE A 51 8.13 -11.55 -0.80
N TYR A 52 7.20 -10.65 -0.44
CA TYR A 52 7.35 -9.21 -0.64
C TYR A 52 7.99 -8.52 0.56
N ALA A 53 7.92 -9.09 1.76
CA ALA A 53 8.54 -8.56 2.97
C ALA A 53 10.06 -8.35 2.78
N ARG A 54 10.74 -9.29 2.13
CA ARG A 54 12.16 -9.13 1.76
C ARG A 54 12.42 -7.96 0.80
N LYS A 55 11.55 -7.79 -0.21
CA LYS A 55 11.65 -6.67 -1.15
C LYS A 55 11.44 -5.34 -0.44
N MET A 56 10.48 -5.27 0.48
CA MET A 56 10.23 -4.09 1.32
C MET A 56 11.42 -3.79 2.23
N GLU A 57 12.02 -4.81 2.83
CA GLU A 57 13.22 -4.67 3.66
C GLU A 57 14.41 -4.17 2.85
N HIS A 58 14.70 -4.79 1.71
CA HIS A 58 15.74 -4.32 0.80
C HIS A 58 15.49 -2.86 0.39
N ALA A 59 14.24 -2.49 0.12
CA ALA A 59 13.86 -1.12 -0.20
C ALA A 59 14.08 -0.14 0.96
N ARG A 60 14.01 -0.57 2.22
CA ARG A 60 14.37 0.24 3.41
C ARG A 60 15.87 0.47 3.51
N ASN A 61 16.67 -0.54 3.17
CA ASN A 61 18.10 -0.56 3.41
C ASN A 61 18.93 -0.02 2.22
N THR A 62 18.35 0.07 1.03
CA THR A 62 19.00 0.65 -0.14
C THR A 62 18.84 2.18 -0.21
N THR A 63 19.81 2.85 -0.82
CA THR A 63 19.73 4.29 -1.16
C THR A 63 19.49 4.52 -2.65
N LYS A 64 19.48 3.45 -3.45
CA LYS A 64 19.30 3.49 -4.90
C LYS A 64 17.82 3.41 -5.24
N GLY A 65 17.34 4.35 -6.06
CA GLY A 65 15.96 4.40 -6.53
C GLY A 65 15.28 5.73 -6.25
N TYR A 66 14.16 5.99 -6.95
CA TYR A 66 13.41 7.23 -6.79
C TYR A 66 12.87 7.41 -5.37
N TYR A 67 12.20 6.39 -4.83
CA TYR A 67 11.61 6.42 -3.49
C TYR A 67 12.67 6.53 -2.40
N GLN A 68 13.79 5.81 -2.52
CA GLN A 68 14.91 5.88 -1.58
C GLN A 68 15.51 7.28 -1.49
N ARG A 69 15.83 7.89 -2.64
CA ARG A 69 16.34 9.27 -2.67
C ARG A 69 15.35 10.25 -2.05
N PHE A 70 14.06 10.06 -2.29
CA PHE A 70 13.02 10.85 -1.63
C PHE A 70 13.01 10.64 -0.11
N GLY A 71 13.06 9.40 0.37
CA GLY A 71 13.06 9.06 1.80
C GLY A 71 14.25 9.67 2.55
N VAL A 72 15.44 9.66 1.92
CA VAL A 72 16.64 10.33 2.46
C VAL A 72 16.45 11.85 2.48
N LYS A 73 16.03 12.45 1.36
CA LYS A 73 15.88 13.91 1.23
C LYS A 73 14.78 14.48 2.14
N MET A 74 13.70 13.73 2.35
CA MET A 74 12.50 14.18 3.06
C MET A 74 12.30 13.44 4.40
N LYS A 75 13.40 12.97 5.02
CA LYS A 75 13.40 12.14 6.23
C LYS A 75 12.50 12.69 7.35
N ASP A 76 12.54 13.99 7.61
CA ASP A 76 11.73 14.61 8.66
C ASP A 76 10.23 14.60 8.35
N THR A 77 9.87 14.80 7.08
CA THR A 77 8.47 14.71 6.63
C THR A 77 7.97 13.27 6.71
N VAL A 78 8.79 12.32 6.26
CA VAL A 78 8.48 10.88 6.35
C VAL A 78 8.25 10.47 7.80
N LYS A 79 9.14 10.88 8.72
CA LYS A 79 9.00 10.62 10.15
C LYS A 79 7.72 11.24 10.72
N LYS A 80 7.42 12.50 10.40
CA LYS A 80 6.18 13.18 10.85
C LYS A 80 4.92 12.44 10.39
N VAL A 81 4.88 11.99 9.14
CA VAL A 81 3.75 11.22 8.60
C VAL A 81 3.62 9.87 9.29
N TYR A 82 4.74 9.15 9.49
CA TYR A 82 4.73 7.87 10.20
C TYR A 82 4.20 8.01 11.64
N GLU A 83 4.70 8.98 12.41
CA GLU A 83 4.25 9.22 13.78
C GLU A 83 2.78 9.65 13.83
N TYR A 84 2.30 10.42 12.84
CA TYR A 84 0.90 10.77 12.73
C TYR A 84 0.02 9.52 12.56
N ILE A 85 0.37 8.61 11.64
CA ILE A 85 -0.38 7.36 11.41
C ILE A 85 -0.32 6.48 12.66
N LYS A 86 0.86 6.37 13.28
CA LYS A 86 1.03 5.61 14.52
C LYS A 86 0.09 6.10 15.63
N LYS A 87 -0.04 7.41 15.79
CA LYS A 87 -0.89 8.04 16.81
C LYS A 87 -2.39 7.98 16.48
N ASN A 88 -2.77 8.26 15.23
CA ASN A 88 -4.18 8.45 14.86
C ASN A 88 -4.82 7.21 14.21
N GLY A 89 -4.03 6.20 13.88
CA GLY A 89 -4.48 5.01 13.15
C GLY A 89 -4.73 5.30 11.69
N VAL A 90 -5.77 4.66 11.15
CA VAL A 90 -6.14 4.72 9.73
C VAL A 90 -6.20 6.17 9.22
N THR A 91 -5.31 6.49 8.28
CA THR A 91 -5.08 7.84 7.77
C THR A 91 -4.99 7.82 6.25
N SER A 92 -5.39 8.92 5.62
CA SER A 92 -5.32 9.14 4.18
C SER A 92 -4.55 10.42 3.86
N SER A 93 -4.16 10.59 2.61
CA SER A 93 -3.42 11.79 2.19
C SER A 93 -4.17 13.11 2.41
N SER A 94 -5.51 13.11 2.45
CA SER A 94 -6.28 14.35 2.67
C SER A 94 -6.38 14.76 4.13
N ASP A 95 -5.95 13.90 5.06
CA ASP A 95 -5.91 14.27 6.49
C ASP A 95 -4.74 15.24 6.76
N PHE A 96 -3.85 15.39 5.77
CA PHE A 96 -2.81 16.40 5.74
C PHE A 96 -3.23 17.60 4.89
N LYS A 97 -2.92 18.81 5.36
CA LYS A 97 -3.18 20.07 4.64
C LYS A 97 -2.04 20.47 3.69
N GLY A 98 -1.27 19.49 3.21
CA GLY A 98 -0.10 19.72 2.38
C GLY A 98 -0.45 20.24 0.99
N LYS A 99 0.34 21.18 0.47
CA LYS A 99 0.17 21.71 -0.89
C LYS A 99 0.65 20.69 -1.92
N SER A 100 -0.15 20.46 -2.97
CA SER A 100 0.25 19.61 -4.09
C SER A 100 1.44 20.20 -4.84
N LEU A 101 2.44 19.38 -5.16
CA LEU A 101 3.64 19.75 -5.91
C LEU A 101 3.57 19.25 -7.37
N GLY A 102 2.37 19.21 -7.94
CA GLY A 102 2.11 18.69 -9.29
C GLY A 102 1.86 17.19 -9.33
N TRP A 103 2.38 16.51 -10.35
CA TRP A 103 2.22 15.06 -10.50
C TRP A 103 2.84 14.33 -9.30
N GLY A 104 2.02 13.56 -8.59
CA GLY A 104 2.43 12.82 -7.39
C GLY A 104 1.99 13.43 -6.04
N GLY A 105 1.25 14.54 -6.04
CA GLY A 105 0.58 15.07 -4.84
C GLY A 105 1.49 15.87 -3.89
N SER A 106 1.06 16.02 -2.63
CA SER A 106 1.80 16.74 -1.59
C SER A 106 3.01 15.95 -1.08
N LEU A 107 3.87 16.59 -0.28
CA LEU A 107 5.00 15.91 0.36
C LEU A 107 4.54 14.76 1.27
N GLU A 108 3.45 14.95 2.00
CA GLU A 108 2.86 13.93 2.88
C GLU A 108 2.34 12.76 2.07
N SER A 109 1.67 13.02 0.94
CA SER A 109 1.22 11.97 0.03
C SER A 109 2.40 11.15 -0.54
N ARG A 110 3.52 11.80 -0.88
CA ARG A 110 4.73 11.11 -1.34
C ARG A 110 5.42 10.35 -0.22
N SER A 111 5.41 10.89 1.01
CA SER A 111 5.89 10.18 2.21
C SER A 111 5.07 8.92 2.49
N MET A 112 3.74 8.97 2.35
CA MET A 112 2.90 7.76 2.46
C MET A 112 3.23 6.73 1.37
N GLN A 113 3.49 7.17 0.13
CA GLN A 113 3.91 6.26 -0.94
C GLN A 113 5.26 5.61 -0.64
N TYR A 114 6.22 6.37 -0.10
CA TYR A 114 7.51 5.85 0.34
C TYR A 114 7.33 4.81 1.46
N LEU A 115 6.61 5.15 2.53
CA LEU A 115 6.36 4.26 3.67
C LEU A 115 5.63 2.98 3.24
N HIS A 116 4.70 3.08 2.29
CA HIS A 116 4.01 1.92 1.72
C HIS A 116 4.96 1.06 0.88
N TYR A 117 5.79 1.70 0.05
CA TYR A 117 6.79 1.00 -0.75
C TYR A 117 7.81 0.25 0.10
N THR A 118 8.21 0.82 1.24
CA THR A 118 9.12 0.21 2.21
C THR A 118 8.43 -0.72 3.21
N GLY A 119 7.13 -0.99 3.05
CA GLY A 119 6.38 -1.92 3.90
C GLY A 119 6.19 -1.48 5.35
N GLN A 120 6.38 -0.19 5.66
CA GLN A 120 6.17 0.36 7.01
C GLN A 120 4.69 0.67 7.28
N ILE A 121 3.91 0.90 6.22
CA ILE A 121 2.45 1.04 6.28
C ILE A 121 1.81 0.21 5.17
N MET A 122 0.56 -0.21 5.37
CA MET A 122 -0.25 -0.92 4.38
C MET A 122 -1.54 -0.16 4.10
N ILE A 123 -2.17 -0.44 2.94
CA ILE A 123 -3.50 0.08 2.62
C ILE A 123 -4.53 -0.80 3.34
N ALA A 124 -5.14 -0.27 4.40
CA ALA A 124 -6.18 -0.95 5.17
C ALA A 124 -7.47 -1.09 4.35
N PHE A 125 -7.85 -0.03 3.62
CA PHE A 125 -8.97 -0.08 2.68
C PHE A 125 -8.92 1.09 1.69
N ARG A 126 -9.85 1.06 0.72
CA ARG A 126 -10.16 2.20 -0.13
C ARG A 126 -11.59 2.68 0.07
N LYS A 127 -11.81 3.98 -0.08
CA LYS A 127 -13.13 4.61 -0.17
C LYS A 127 -13.09 5.65 -1.29
N ASN A 128 -13.97 5.53 -2.29
CA ASN A 128 -13.99 6.43 -3.46
C ASN A 128 -12.62 6.58 -4.12
N PHE A 129 -11.90 5.46 -4.34
CA PHE A 129 -10.53 5.39 -4.89
C PHE A 129 -9.41 5.97 -4.03
N LYS A 130 -9.77 6.68 -2.96
CA LYS A 130 -8.82 7.16 -1.97
C LYS A 130 -8.34 6.02 -1.10
N LYS A 131 -7.03 5.97 -0.89
CA LYS A 131 -6.36 4.98 -0.06
C LYS A 131 -6.33 5.44 1.39
N PHE A 132 -6.64 4.51 2.28
CA PHE A 132 -6.54 4.69 3.71
C PHE A 132 -5.49 3.69 4.21
N TYR A 133 -4.49 4.22 4.88
CA TYR A 133 -3.30 3.50 5.33
C TYR A 133 -3.28 3.38 6.84
N ASP A 134 -2.72 2.29 7.34
CA ASP A 134 -2.36 2.15 8.75
C ASP A 134 -1.01 1.42 8.84
N LEU A 135 -0.45 1.32 10.04
CA LEU A 135 0.78 0.57 10.27
C LEU A 135 0.63 -0.88 9.80
N THR A 136 1.69 -1.41 9.21
CA THR A 136 1.70 -2.78 8.68
C THR A 136 1.26 -3.79 9.73
N GLU A 137 1.74 -3.68 10.97
CA GLU A 137 1.40 -4.59 12.08
C GLU A 137 -0.08 -4.52 12.52
N ARG A 138 -0.81 -3.47 12.13
CA ARG A 138 -2.25 -3.32 12.42
C ARG A 138 -3.15 -3.81 11.28
N VAL A 139 -2.60 -3.92 10.06
CA VAL A 139 -3.34 -4.34 8.86
C VAL A 139 -3.06 -5.80 8.53
N LEU A 140 -1.81 -6.24 8.72
CA LEU A 140 -1.40 -7.61 8.45
C LEU A 140 -2.12 -8.57 9.43
N PRO A 141 -2.82 -9.60 8.94
CA PRO A 141 -3.45 -10.57 9.81
C PRO A 141 -2.41 -11.29 10.69
N PRO A 142 -2.70 -11.57 11.98
CA PRO A 142 -1.76 -12.25 12.88
C PRO A 142 -1.29 -13.63 12.42
N SER A 143 -2.05 -14.27 11.52
CA SER A 143 -1.74 -15.59 10.96
C SER A 143 -0.70 -15.56 9.84
N VAL A 144 -0.29 -14.38 9.37
CA VAL A 144 0.63 -14.21 8.25
C VAL A 144 2.01 -13.84 8.79
N ASP A 145 3.03 -14.58 8.36
CA ASP A 145 4.41 -14.28 8.74
C ASP A 145 4.82 -12.92 8.17
N SER A 146 5.34 -12.06 9.04
CA SER A 146 5.84 -10.74 8.67
C SER A 146 7.33 -10.75 8.35
N ASN A 147 8.02 -11.86 8.64
CA ASN A 147 9.44 -11.99 8.40
C ASN A 147 9.72 -12.23 6.91
N PRO A 148 10.83 -11.69 6.39
CA PRO A 148 11.35 -12.07 5.08
C PRO A 148 11.58 -13.58 5.04
N MET A 149 11.07 -14.25 4.00
CA MET A 149 11.39 -15.66 3.79
C MET A 149 12.90 -15.80 3.49
N GLU A 150 13.59 -16.70 4.19
CA GLU A 150 14.97 -17.08 3.87
C GLU A 150 14.98 -17.96 2.61
N ASP A 151 15.94 -17.72 1.70
CA ASP A 151 16.14 -18.61 0.57
C ASP A 151 16.93 -19.83 1.07
N SER A 152 16.36 -21.03 0.92
CA SER A 152 17.09 -22.30 1.03
C SER A 152 17.96 -22.54 -0.20
#